data_AF-A0A356PYR3-F1
#
_entry.id   AF-A0A356PYR3-F1
#
_cell.length_a   1.000
_cell.length_b   1.000
_cell.length_c   1.000
_cell.angle_alpha   90.00
_cell.angle_beta   90.00
_cell.angle_gamma   90.00
#
_symmetry.space_group_name_H-M   'P 1'
#
loop_
_entity.id
_entity.type
_entity.pdbx_description
1 polymer ?
#
loop_
_entity_poly.entity_id
_entity_poly.type
_entity_poly.pdbx_seq_one_letter_code
_entity_poly.pdbx_strand_id
1 'polypeptide(L)'
;MPQPRVSLPLFSADPLPVSVRRGGAEESLHLVDVALCDADGSVVMGLGEVERLVFPRSAMKPLQALALAERMTSLDPGLRLTPSELSLICASHNGQIEHVEGARALLERFGLSPDLLSCGSQWSGDTPTMIEQARSMSAPERIHNNCSGKHSGMLVLGSLMGADPAGYADLSHPVQQAILGTLEFMTGIDITQFPSGIDGCGAPALSAPLGNWARGFAMFAGGGQMPDSRTAACARLRDGIAAAPQMIAGDRRMCSAVAAGFGSQITAKTGAEGVYAAAFHDYGLGLMVKARDGNGRASDAALGAVIHALGYDLPDAVFDFTEPVLRNWAGQTVGELRIEGPLALS
;
A
#
# COMPACT_ATOMS: atom_id res chain seq x y z
N MET A 1 -21.24 5.70 8.27
CA MET A 1 -20.61 6.18 7.03
C MET A 1 -20.54 7.69 7.10
N PRO A 2 -19.36 8.30 6.91
CA PRO A 2 -19.25 9.76 6.83
C PRO A 2 -20.09 10.33 5.67
N GLN A 3 -20.30 11.64 5.64
CA GLN A 3 -20.93 12.31 4.50
C GLN A 3 -19.86 13.00 3.65
N PRO A 4 -19.79 12.73 2.33
CA PRO A 4 -18.85 13.41 1.45
C PRO A 4 -18.96 14.94 1.55
N ARG A 5 -17.82 15.62 1.61
CA ARG A 5 -17.70 17.10 1.62
C ARG A 5 -17.78 17.70 0.22
N VAL A 6 -17.65 16.85 -0.80
CA VAL A 6 -17.78 17.21 -2.22
C VAL A 6 -18.96 16.49 -2.84
N SER A 7 -19.53 17.05 -3.91
CA SER A 7 -20.56 16.36 -4.69
C SER A 7 -19.94 15.20 -5.47
N LEU A 8 -20.57 14.03 -5.41
CA LEU A 8 -20.19 12.85 -6.17
C LEU A 8 -21.31 12.47 -7.16
N PRO A 9 -20.98 12.00 -8.38
CA PRO A 9 -19.62 11.78 -8.86
C PRO A 9 -18.88 13.08 -9.21
N LEU A 10 -17.56 13.09 -9.06
CA LEU A 10 -16.68 14.23 -9.34
C LEU A 10 -15.71 13.88 -10.47
N PHE A 11 -15.79 14.58 -11.59
CA PHE A 11 -14.92 14.34 -12.74
C PHE A 11 -14.23 15.61 -13.21
N SER A 12 -12.94 15.51 -13.49
CA SER A 12 -12.13 16.54 -14.11
C SER A 12 -11.10 15.91 -15.05
N ALA A 13 -10.94 16.47 -16.24
CA ALA A 13 -9.83 16.12 -17.13
C ALA A 13 -8.48 16.62 -16.58
N ASP A 14 -8.51 17.62 -15.70
CA ASP A 14 -7.32 18.15 -15.05
C ASP A 14 -6.97 17.29 -13.82
N PRO A 15 -5.68 16.93 -13.65
CA PRO A 15 -5.20 16.24 -12.45
C PRO A 15 -5.29 17.14 -11.21
N LEU A 16 -5.22 16.54 -10.02
CA LEU A 16 -5.17 17.29 -8.76
C LEU A 16 -3.83 18.05 -8.63
N PRO A 17 -3.84 19.39 -8.54
CA PRO A 17 -2.64 20.17 -8.28
C PRO A 17 -2.25 20.13 -6.80
N VAL A 18 -0.96 19.85 -6.54
CA VAL A 18 -0.35 19.93 -5.21
C VAL A 18 0.89 20.82 -5.29
N SER A 19 0.80 22.02 -4.73
CA SER A 19 1.84 23.04 -4.81
C SER A 19 2.74 23.04 -3.59
N VAL A 20 4.04 23.18 -3.82
CA VAL A 20 5.03 23.48 -2.79
C VAL A 20 5.21 24.97 -2.79
N ARG A 21 5.07 25.60 -1.62
CA ARG A 21 5.14 27.05 -1.49
C ARG A 21 6.24 27.46 -0.52
N ARG A 22 6.95 28.53 -0.86
CA ARG A 22 7.99 29.15 -0.03
C ARG A 22 7.85 30.67 -0.09
N GLY A 23 7.75 31.31 1.08
CA GLY A 23 7.57 32.76 1.16
C GLY A 23 6.32 33.29 0.43
N GLY A 24 5.27 32.46 0.30
CA GLY A 24 4.03 32.80 -0.39
C GLY A 24 4.01 32.53 -1.90
N ALA A 25 5.16 32.24 -2.53
CA ALA A 25 5.26 31.90 -3.94
C ALA A 25 5.22 30.37 -4.17
N GLU A 26 4.68 29.95 -5.32
CA GLU A 26 4.80 28.55 -5.77
C GLU A 26 6.24 28.26 -6.20
N GLU A 27 6.86 27.27 -5.57
CA GLU A 27 8.21 26.78 -5.87
C GLU A 27 8.17 25.56 -6.79
N SER A 28 7.16 24.70 -6.65
CA SER A 28 6.98 23.50 -7.47
C SER A 28 5.52 23.09 -7.50
N LEU A 29 5.09 22.51 -8.62
CA LEU A 29 3.75 21.97 -8.79
C LEU A 29 3.82 20.49 -9.13
N HIS A 30 3.11 19.68 -8.35
CA HIS A 30 2.89 18.27 -8.63
C HIS A 30 1.48 18.07 -9.18
N LEU A 31 1.36 17.24 -10.22
CA LEU A 31 0.08 16.88 -10.81
C LEU A 31 -0.21 15.42 -10.47
N VAL A 32 -1.36 15.17 -9.83
CA VAL A 32 -1.74 13.85 -9.35
C VAL A 32 -3.00 13.36 -10.05
N ASP A 33 -2.89 12.26 -10.78
CA ASP A 33 -4.05 11.55 -11.32
C ASP A 33 -4.73 10.76 -10.19
N VAL A 34 -6.06 10.80 -10.11
CA VAL A 34 -6.87 10.20 -9.03
C VAL A 34 -7.99 9.38 -9.66
N ALA A 35 -8.13 8.13 -9.24
CA ALA A 35 -9.29 7.30 -9.53
C ALA A 35 -9.84 6.69 -8.24
N LEU A 36 -11.09 7.03 -7.91
CA LEU A 36 -11.90 6.38 -6.88
C LEU A 36 -13.02 5.60 -7.58
N CYS A 37 -13.07 4.29 -7.37
CA CYS A 37 -14.02 3.40 -8.05
C CYS A 37 -14.87 2.62 -7.06
N ASP A 38 -16.05 2.20 -7.52
CA ASP A 38 -16.79 1.10 -6.90
C ASP A 38 -16.25 -0.27 -7.35
N ALA A 39 -16.86 -1.34 -6.83
CA ALA A 39 -16.47 -2.72 -7.12
C ALA A 39 -16.90 -3.22 -8.50
N ASP A 40 -17.89 -2.56 -9.13
CA ASP A 40 -18.30 -2.84 -10.51
C ASP A 40 -17.32 -2.23 -11.51
N GLY A 41 -16.49 -1.27 -11.07
CA GLY A 41 -15.48 -0.58 -11.86
C GLY A 41 -15.93 0.81 -12.32
N SER A 42 -17.06 1.31 -11.84
CA SER A 42 -17.49 2.67 -12.14
C SER A 42 -16.63 3.66 -11.36
N VAL A 43 -16.09 4.66 -12.05
CA VAL A 43 -15.35 5.75 -11.42
C VAL A 43 -16.36 6.70 -10.76
N VAL A 44 -16.22 6.92 -9.45
CA VAL A 44 -17.03 7.85 -8.65
C VAL A 44 -16.30 9.19 -8.46
N MET A 45 -14.97 9.18 -8.44
CA MET A 45 -14.14 10.38 -8.52
C MET A 45 -12.96 10.15 -9.48
N GLY A 46 -12.84 10.99 -10.50
CA GLY A 46 -11.78 10.90 -11.50
C GLY A 46 -11.17 12.28 -11.76
N LEU A 47 -9.90 12.47 -11.37
CA LEU A 47 -9.15 13.70 -11.67
C LEU A 47 -7.94 13.32 -12.53
N GLY A 48 -7.84 13.89 -13.73
CA GLY A 48 -6.78 13.55 -14.66
C GLY A 48 -7.04 12.26 -15.44
N GLU A 49 -5.99 11.48 -15.68
CA GLU A 49 -6.01 10.34 -16.60
C GLU A 49 -6.25 9.00 -15.86
N VAL A 50 -7.51 8.61 -15.70
CA VAL A 50 -7.92 7.37 -14.99
C VAL A 50 -7.56 6.08 -15.74
N GLU A 51 -7.31 6.17 -17.05
CA GLU A 51 -6.84 5.06 -17.88
C GLU A 51 -5.31 4.97 -17.95
N ARG A 52 -4.58 5.86 -17.25
CA ARG A 52 -3.11 5.85 -17.24
C ARG A 52 -2.64 4.49 -16.75
N LEU A 53 -1.74 3.87 -17.51
CA LEU A 53 -1.03 2.69 -17.05
C LEU A 53 -0.12 3.05 -15.88
N VAL A 54 -0.34 2.39 -14.75
CA VAL A 54 0.44 2.57 -13.53
C VAL A 54 1.02 1.24 -13.07
N PHE A 55 2.24 1.30 -12.56
CA PHE A 55 2.80 0.21 -11.75
C PHE A 55 2.47 0.52 -10.29
N PRO A 56 1.54 -0.21 -9.62
CA PRO A 56 1.21 0.03 -8.23
C PRO A 56 2.40 -0.27 -7.30
N ARG A 57 3.32 -1.15 -7.72
CA ARG A 57 4.49 -1.57 -6.94
C ARG A 57 4.04 -2.01 -5.54
N SER A 58 4.62 -1.44 -4.48
CA SER A 58 4.24 -1.78 -3.11
C SER A 58 2.78 -1.43 -2.74
N ALA A 59 2.07 -0.61 -3.51
CA ALA A 59 0.68 -0.26 -3.22
C ALA A 59 -0.25 -1.48 -3.32
N MET A 60 0.00 -2.43 -4.24
CA MET A 60 -0.87 -3.61 -4.42
C MET A 60 -0.69 -4.72 -3.37
N LYS A 61 0.22 -4.57 -2.40
CA LYS A 61 0.56 -5.62 -1.42
C LYS A 61 -0.65 -6.18 -0.64
N PRO A 62 -1.64 -5.38 -0.19
CA PRO A 62 -2.86 -5.91 0.41
C PRO A 62 -3.62 -6.88 -0.52
N LEU A 63 -3.69 -6.57 -1.82
CA LEU A 63 -4.32 -7.46 -2.80
C LEU A 63 -3.48 -8.71 -3.05
N GLN A 64 -2.15 -8.59 -3.07
CA GLN A 64 -1.24 -9.73 -3.19
C GLN A 64 -1.36 -10.69 -1.99
N ALA A 65 -1.47 -10.15 -0.78
CA ALA A 65 -1.58 -10.91 0.46
C ALA A 65 -2.86 -11.76 0.55
N LEU A 66 -3.90 -11.41 -0.22
CA LEU A 66 -5.15 -12.17 -0.28
C LEU A 66 -4.91 -13.62 -0.72
N ALA A 67 -3.96 -13.89 -1.62
CA ALA A 67 -3.69 -15.26 -2.07
C ALA A 67 -3.30 -16.19 -0.91
N LEU A 68 -2.49 -15.69 0.03
CA LEU A 68 -2.14 -16.41 1.25
C LEU A 68 -3.29 -16.44 2.24
N ALA A 69 -3.86 -15.27 2.53
CA ALA A 69 -4.92 -15.15 3.53
C ALA A 69 -6.10 -16.05 3.17
N GLU A 70 -6.59 -16.02 1.93
CA GLU A 70 -7.69 -16.85 1.43
C GLU A 70 -7.39 -18.34 1.56
N ARG A 71 -6.19 -18.79 1.17
CA ARG A 71 -5.78 -20.20 1.33
C ARG A 71 -5.80 -20.64 2.79
N MET A 72 -5.49 -19.75 3.72
CA MET A 72 -5.54 -20.02 5.16
C MET A 72 -6.97 -20.02 5.73
N THR A 73 -8.00 -19.58 5.00
CA THR A 73 -9.39 -19.62 5.49
C THR A 73 -9.86 -21.06 5.75
N SER A 74 -9.42 -22.00 4.94
CA SER A 74 -9.78 -23.43 5.04
C SER A 74 -8.83 -24.26 5.91
N LEU A 75 -7.79 -23.65 6.48
CA LEU A 75 -6.80 -24.36 7.29
C LEU A 75 -7.15 -24.31 8.79
N ASP A 76 -6.48 -25.17 9.55
CA ASP A 76 -6.62 -25.22 11.00
C ASP A 76 -6.42 -23.83 11.63
N PRO A 77 -7.27 -23.43 12.60
CA PRO A 77 -7.16 -22.13 13.24
C PRO A 77 -5.78 -21.83 13.85
N GLY A 78 -5.03 -22.86 14.25
CA GLY A 78 -3.66 -22.72 14.78
C GLY A 78 -2.62 -22.28 13.74
N LEU A 79 -2.91 -22.44 12.44
CA LEU A 79 -2.04 -21.97 11.34
C LEU A 79 -2.36 -20.55 10.90
N ARG A 80 -3.36 -19.90 11.52
CA ARG A 80 -3.73 -18.53 11.18
C ARG A 80 -2.60 -17.57 11.53
N LEU A 81 -2.48 -16.54 10.69
CA LEU A 81 -1.58 -15.42 10.96
C LEU A 81 -2.15 -14.55 12.09
N THR A 82 -1.25 -14.07 12.94
CA THR A 82 -1.55 -13.04 13.93
C THR A 82 -1.85 -11.71 13.24
N PRO A 83 -2.48 -10.75 13.94
CA PRO A 83 -2.68 -9.41 13.39
C PRO A 83 -1.39 -8.75 12.88
N SER A 84 -0.29 -8.86 13.63
CA SER A 84 1.02 -8.34 13.24
C SER A 84 1.56 -9.01 11.97
N GLU A 85 1.39 -10.33 11.82
CA GLU A 85 1.80 -11.04 10.60
C GLU A 85 0.94 -10.67 9.39
N LEU A 86 -0.38 -10.50 9.56
CA LEU A 86 -1.30 -10.04 8.50
C LEU A 86 -0.93 -8.64 7.99
N SER A 87 -0.59 -7.74 8.92
CA SER A 87 -0.10 -6.40 8.59
C SER A 87 1.28 -6.47 7.90
N LEU A 88 2.18 -7.31 8.40
CA LEU A 88 3.54 -7.47 7.90
C LEU A 88 3.61 -8.04 6.47
N ILE A 89 2.76 -9.01 6.12
CA ILE A 89 2.73 -9.55 4.73
C ILE A 89 2.21 -8.52 3.71
N CYS A 90 1.55 -7.46 4.18
CA CYS A 90 1.13 -6.32 3.36
C CYS A 90 2.19 -5.21 3.30
N ALA A 91 3.31 -5.36 4.00
CA ALA A 91 4.16 -4.24 4.36
C ALA A 91 5.18 -3.82 3.31
N SER A 92 5.55 -2.54 3.39
CA SER A 92 6.84 -2.05 2.91
C SER A 92 7.50 -1.32 4.08
N HIS A 93 7.99 -2.10 5.04
CA HIS A 93 8.31 -1.61 6.37
C HIS A 93 9.66 -0.89 6.43
N ASN A 94 9.83 -0.08 7.45
CA ASN A 94 11.07 0.65 7.71
C ASN A 94 12.27 -0.24 8.05
N GLY A 95 12.05 -1.50 8.43
CA GLY A 95 13.15 -2.40 8.87
C GLY A 95 13.50 -2.25 10.35
N GLN A 96 12.65 -1.57 11.13
CA GLN A 96 12.73 -1.52 12.59
C GLN A 96 12.68 -2.94 13.20
N ILE A 97 13.19 -3.09 14.42
CA ILE A 97 13.43 -4.38 15.07
C ILE A 97 12.20 -5.29 15.07
N GLU A 98 11.02 -4.73 15.36
CA GLU A 98 9.75 -5.45 15.40
C GLU A 98 9.35 -6.04 14.05
N HIS A 99 9.73 -5.38 12.93
CA HIS A 99 9.48 -5.91 11.59
C HIS A 99 10.37 -7.10 11.30
N VAL A 100 11.66 -6.98 11.65
CA VAL A 100 12.66 -8.03 11.43
C VAL A 100 12.34 -9.26 12.27
N GLU A 101 12.00 -9.06 13.56
CA GLU A 101 11.57 -10.14 14.44
C GLU A 101 10.26 -10.77 13.99
N GLY A 102 9.27 -9.96 13.56
CA GLY A 102 8.02 -10.48 13.02
C GLY A 102 8.22 -11.33 11.76
N ALA A 103 9.08 -10.90 10.85
CA ALA A 103 9.40 -11.66 9.63
C ALA A 103 10.12 -12.97 9.97
N ARG A 104 11.03 -12.94 10.96
CA ARG A 104 11.78 -14.10 11.43
C ARG A 104 10.85 -15.13 12.08
N ALA A 105 10.03 -14.69 13.03
CA ALA A 105 9.08 -15.54 13.74
C ALA A 105 8.07 -16.20 12.77
N LEU A 106 7.61 -15.45 11.75
CA LEU A 106 6.74 -16.01 10.71
C LEU A 106 7.45 -17.12 9.93
N LEU A 107 8.68 -16.88 9.46
CA LEU A 107 9.44 -17.89 8.71
C LEU A 107 9.74 -19.13 9.57
N GLU A 108 10.19 -18.95 10.80
CA GLU A 108 10.51 -20.03 11.75
C GLU A 108 9.29 -20.93 12.03
N ARG A 109 8.10 -20.33 12.24
CA ARG A 109 6.85 -21.07 12.43
C ARG A 109 6.52 -22.04 11.29
N PHE A 110 6.96 -21.73 10.08
CA PHE A 110 6.74 -22.56 8.89
C PHE A 110 7.99 -23.35 8.48
N GLY A 111 9.03 -23.37 9.32
CA GLY A 111 10.28 -24.11 9.06
C GLY A 111 11.08 -23.56 7.87
N LEU A 112 10.94 -22.27 7.57
CA LEU A 112 11.57 -21.61 6.42
C LEU A 112 12.79 -20.80 6.86
N SER A 113 13.88 -20.86 6.09
CA SER A 113 15.06 -20.03 6.33
C SER A 113 14.90 -18.62 5.72
N PRO A 114 15.31 -17.55 6.42
CA PRO A 114 15.45 -16.21 5.84
C PRO A 114 16.35 -16.13 4.59
N ASP A 115 17.27 -17.09 4.41
CA ASP A 115 18.13 -17.16 3.22
C ASP A 115 17.34 -17.41 1.92
N LEU A 116 16.12 -17.93 2.04
CA LEU A 116 15.22 -18.13 0.91
C LEU A 116 14.65 -16.81 0.38
N LEU A 117 14.67 -15.72 1.15
CA LEU A 117 14.10 -14.42 0.72
C LEU A 117 14.76 -13.93 -0.58
N SER A 118 13.98 -13.55 -1.61
CA SER A 118 14.52 -13.08 -2.89
C SER A 118 14.77 -11.57 -2.93
N CYS A 119 14.27 -10.82 -1.95
CA CYS A 119 14.31 -9.35 -1.95
C CYS A 119 15.71 -8.73 -1.81
N GLY A 120 16.75 -9.53 -1.58
CA GLY A 120 18.11 -9.05 -1.36
C GLY A 120 18.26 -8.33 -0.02
N SER A 121 19.50 -8.09 0.41
CA SER A 121 19.77 -7.32 1.62
C SER A 121 19.68 -5.82 1.37
N GLN A 122 19.18 -5.09 2.37
CA GLN A 122 19.03 -3.65 2.32
C GLN A 122 19.15 -3.10 3.74
N TRP A 123 19.81 -1.95 3.91
CA TRP A 123 19.76 -1.21 5.17
C TRP A 123 18.34 -0.70 5.44
N SER A 124 17.97 -0.60 6.72
CA SER A 124 16.65 -0.10 7.12
C SER A 124 16.38 1.29 6.59
N GLY A 125 15.14 1.57 6.18
CA GLY A 125 14.72 2.89 5.71
C GLY A 125 14.54 3.91 6.84
N ASP A 126 14.38 3.45 8.08
CA ASP A 126 14.34 4.33 9.25
C ASP A 126 15.75 4.78 9.67
N THR A 127 15.98 6.10 9.72
CA THR A 127 17.30 6.68 9.97
C THR A 127 17.91 6.27 11.32
N PRO A 128 17.23 6.40 12.49
CA PRO A 128 17.74 5.87 13.75
C PRO A 128 18.11 4.37 13.67
N THR A 129 17.23 3.54 13.11
CA THR A 129 17.49 2.10 12.95
C THR A 129 18.69 1.83 12.04
N MET A 130 18.79 2.52 10.91
CA MET A 130 19.89 2.41 9.97
C MET A 130 21.24 2.77 10.64
N ILE A 131 21.26 3.86 11.43
CA ILE A 131 22.45 4.29 12.16
C ILE A 131 22.88 3.23 13.17
N GLU A 132 21.92 2.65 13.91
CA GLU A 132 22.22 1.59 14.87
C GLU A 132 22.72 0.33 14.18
N GLN A 133 22.09 -0.08 13.08
CA GLN A 133 22.56 -1.19 12.25
C GLN A 133 23.99 -0.93 11.75
N ALA A 134 24.27 0.23 11.15
CA ALA A 134 25.60 0.55 10.65
C ALA A 134 26.69 0.58 11.75
N ARG A 135 26.31 0.80 13.02
CA ARG A 135 27.23 0.73 14.17
C ARG A 135 27.43 -0.68 14.72
N SER A 136 26.42 -1.54 14.62
CA SER A 136 26.36 -2.83 15.32
C SER A 136 26.57 -4.05 14.41
N MET A 137 26.40 -3.92 13.09
CA MET A 137 26.58 -5.01 12.12
C MET A 137 27.52 -4.61 10.97
N SER A 138 28.13 -5.61 10.34
CA SER A 138 29.01 -5.42 9.18
C SER A 138 28.24 -5.15 7.88
N ALA A 139 27.08 -5.78 7.71
CA ALA A 139 26.20 -5.63 6.56
C ALA A 139 24.76 -6.08 6.92
N PRO A 140 23.74 -5.57 6.23
CA PRO A 140 22.37 -6.05 6.41
C PRO A 140 22.21 -7.43 5.78
N GLU A 141 21.33 -8.23 6.37
CA GLU A 141 20.80 -9.47 5.77
C GLU A 141 19.50 -9.21 4.99
N ARG A 142 19.05 -10.21 4.22
CA ARG A 142 17.83 -10.14 3.39
C ARG A 142 16.56 -9.86 4.21
N ILE A 143 16.53 -10.28 5.47
CA ILE A 143 15.39 -10.05 6.37
C ILE A 143 15.22 -8.57 6.76
N HIS A 144 16.26 -7.74 6.64
CA HIS A 144 16.19 -6.30 6.91
C HIS A 144 15.55 -5.53 5.74
N ASN A 145 15.40 -6.16 4.58
CA ASN A 145 14.77 -5.54 3.42
C ASN A 145 13.34 -5.10 3.73
N ASN A 146 12.95 -3.92 3.26
CA ASN A 146 11.62 -3.38 3.51
C ASN A 146 10.46 -4.25 2.97
N CYS A 147 10.75 -5.17 2.06
CA CYS A 147 9.78 -6.11 1.50
C CYS A 147 9.85 -7.50 2.16
N SER A 148 10.72 -7.74 3.13
CA SER A 148 10.92 -9.08 3.70
C SER A 148 9.63 -9.68 4.25
N GLY A 149 8.77 -8.88 4.91
CA GLY A 149 7.44 -9.32 5.35
C GLY A 149 6.55 -9.91 4.24
N LYS A 150 6.38 -9.20 3.12
CA LYS A 150 5.65 -9.71 1.94
C LYS A 150 6.30 -10.98 1.38
N HIS A 151 7.63 -11.01 1.30
CA HIS A 151 8.35 -12.17 0.79
C HIS A 151 8.23 -13.39 1.71
N SER A 152 8.21 -13.19 3.04
CA SER A 152 7.86 -14.24 3.99
C SER A 152 6.46 -14.79 3.73
N GLY A 153 5.48 -13.91 3.47
CA GLY A 153 4.14 -14.34 3.05
C GLY A 153 4.14 -15.17 1.76
N MET A 154 4.90 -14.78 0.75
CA MET A 154 5.05 -15.54 -0.50
C MET A 154 5.68 -16.92 -0.28
N LEU A 155 6.70 -17.03 0.58
CA LEU A 155 7.32 -18.30 0.93
C LEU A 155 6.36 -19.22 1.71
N VAL A 156 5.60 -18.66 2.66
CA VAL A 156 4.56 -19.40 3.39
C VAL A 156 3.48 -19.91 2.43
N LEU A 157 3.04 -19.08 1.47
CA LEU A 157 2.12 -19.51 0.42
C LEU A 157 2.70 -20.67 -0.40
N GLY A 158 3.96 -20.57 -0.82
CA GLY A 158 4.66 -21.65 -1.54
C GLY A 158 4.70 -22.96 -0.75
N SER A 159 5.03 -22.88 0.54
CA SER A 159 5.03 -24.04 1.45
C SER A 159 3.64 -24.69 1.53
N LEU A 160 2.58 -23.90 1.70
CA LEU A 160 1.18 -24.39 1.72
C LEU A 160 0.69 -24.93 0.37
N MET A 161 1.41 -24.66 -0.72
CA MET A 161 1.13 -25.19 -2.05
C MET A 161 1.99 -26.43 -2.38
N GLY A 162 2.95 -26.79 -1.52
CA GLY A 162 3.95 -27.80 -1.83
C GLY A 162 4.87 -27.41 -3.00
N ALA A 163 5.02 -26.11 -3.26
CA ALA A 163 5.87 -25.59 -4.32
C ALA A 163 7.34 -25.50 -3.85
N ASP A 164 8.28 -25.62 -4.80
CA ASP A 164 9.69 -25.33 -4.55
C ASP A 164 9.84 -23.87 -4.07
N PRO A 165 10.55 -23.59 -2.96
CA PRO A 165 10.84 -22.22 -2.58
C PRO A 165 11.78 -21.51 -3.56
N ALA A 166 12.54 -22.21 -4.40
CA ALA A 166 13.41 -21.58 -5.38
C ALA A 166 12.60 -20.89 -6.50
N GLY A 167 12.97 -19.64 -6.83
CA GLY A 167 12.33 -18.90 -7.93
C GLY A 167 10.91 -18.41 -7.62
N TYR A 168 10.47 -18.35 -6.36
CA TYR A 168 9.11 -17.90 -6.05
C TYR A 168 8.80 -16.45 -6.46
N ALA A 169 9.81 -15.65 -6.79
CA ALA A 169 9.67 -14.30 -7.32
C ALA A 169 9.49 -14.27 -8.86
N ASP A 170 9.69 -15.39 -9.55
CA ASP A 170 9.51 -15.50 -10.99
C ASP A 170 8.02 -15.55 -11.34
N LEU A 171 7.59 -14.79 -12.35
CA LEU A 171 6.17 -14.67 -12.70
C LEU A 171 5.51 -16.02 -13.02
N SER A 172 6.26 -16.97 -13.61
CA SER A 172 5.77 -18.32 -13.93
C SER A 172 5.66 -19.25 -12.71
N HIS A 173 6.21 -18.87 -11.56
CA HIS A 173 6.19 -19.70 -10.37
C HIS A 173 4.76 -19.86 -9.82
N PRO A 174 4.36 -21.04 -9.30
CA PRO A 174 3.01 -21.25 -8.76
C PRO A 174 2.53 -20.18 -7.77
N VAL A 175 3.43 -19.66 -6.92
CA VAL A 175 3.13 -18.55 -5.99
C VAL A 175 2.74 -17.28 -6.74
N GLN A 176 3.50 -16.86 -7.75
CA GLN A 176 3.17 -15.65 -8.52
C GLN A 176 1.92 -15.87 -9.38
N GLN A 177 1.69 -17.07 -9.90
CA GLN A 177 0.46 -17.41 -10.63
C GLN A 177 -0.79 -17.35 -9.74
N ALA A 178 -0.71 -17.82 -8.49
CA ALA A 178 -1.79 -17.69 -7.51
C ALA A 178 -2.07 -16.23 -7.14
N ILE A 179 -1.02 -15.42 -7.02
CA ILE A 179 -1.14 -13.98 -6.79
C ILE A 179 -1.75 -13.30 -8.01
N LEU A 180 -1.27 -13.60 -9.22
CA LEU A 180 -1.78 -13.04 -10.47
C LEU A 180 -3.28 -13.30 -10.63
N GLY A 181 -3.74 -14.55 -10.46
CA GLY A 181 -5.17 -14.87 -10.55
C GLY A 181 -6.02 -14.13 -9.50
N THR A 182 -5.47 -13.88 -8.31
CA THR A 182 -6.10 -13.01 -7.31
C THR A 182 -6.19 -11.57 -7.82
N LEU A 183 -5.09 -11.01 -8.32
CA LEU A 183 -5.04 -9.63 -8.80
C LEU A 183 -5.98 -9.42 -10.00
N GLU A 184 -6.02 -10.34 -10.96
CA GLU A 184 -6.91 -10.27 -12.13
C GLU A 184 -8.39 -10.32 -11.74
N PHE A 185 -8.74 -11.19 -10.77
CA PHE A 185 -10.10 -11.21 -10.23
C PHE A 185 -10.47 -9.85 -9.59
N MET A 186 -9.59 -9.31 -8.74
CA MET A 186 -9.84 -8.06 -8.02
C MET A 186 -9.89 -6.86 -8.97
N THR A 187 -9.05 -6.82 -10.00
CA THR A 187 -8.97 -5.70 -10.97
C THR A 187 -9.95 -5.84 -12.14
N GLY A 188 -10.46 -7.05 -12.37
CA GLY A 188 -11.49 -7.34 -13.39
C GLY A 188 -10.94 -7.44 -14.81
N ILE A 189 -9.62 -7.61 -14.96
CA ILE A 189 -8.92 -7.60 -16.25
C ILE A 189 -7.81 -8.66 -16.25
N ASP A 190 -7.47 -9.11 -17.45
CA ASP A 190 -6.20 -9.82 -17.70
C ASP A 190 -5.07 -8.78 -17.55
N ILE A 191 -4.25 -8.93 -16.51
CA ILE A 191 -3.15 -7.99 -16.22
C ILE A 191 -1.96 -8.26 -17.15
N THR A 192 -1.84 -9.49 -17.68
CA THR A 192 -0.71 -9.91 -18.52
C THR A 192 -0.71 -9.29 -19.92
N GLN A 193 -1.85 -8.72 -20.35
CA GLN A 193 -1.92 -7.95 -21.60
C GLN A 193 -1.14 -6.61 -21.54
N PHE A 194 -0.79 -6.14 -20.34
CA PHE A 194 -0.07 -4.89 -20.11
C PHE A 194 1.42 -5.15 -19.84
N PRO A 195 2.30 -4.14 -20.04
CA PRO A 195 3.71 -4.27 -19.74
C PRO A 195 3.97 -4.66 -18.28
N SER A 196 4.91 -5.57 -18.06
CA SER A 196 5.42 -5.93 -16.74
C SER A 196 6.93 -5.77 -16.67
N GLY A 197 7.47 -5.58 -15.48
CA GLY A 197 8.91 -5.56 -15.20
C GLY A 197 9.26 -6.28 -13.91
N ILE A 198 10.47 -6.03 -13.43
CA ILE A 198 10.97 -6.56 -12.15
C ILE A 198 10.99 -5.44 -11.11
N ASP A 199 10.49 -5.72 -9.90
CA ASP A 199 10.53 -4.79 -8.77
C ASP A 199 11.93 -4.73 -8.14
N GLY A 200 12.25 -3.69 -7.38
CA GLY A 200 13.52 -3.57 -6.66
C GLY A 200 13.72 -4.67 -5.61
N CYS A 201 12.63 -5.32 -5.19
CA CYS A 201 12.66 -6.53 -4.36
C CYS A 201 12.66 -7.84 -5.16
N GLY A 202 12.82 -7.79 -6.49
CA GLY A 202 12.89 -8.96 -7.37
C GLY A 202 11.55 -9.59 -7.77
N ALA A 203 10.43 -9.24 -7.10
CA ALA A 203 9.09 -9.73 -7.48
C ALA A 203 8.56 -9.04 -8.76
N PRO A 204 7.51 -9.56 -9.43
CA PRO A 204 6.96 -8.95 -10.63
C PRO A 204 6.37 -7.56 -10.35
N ALA A 205 6.72 -6.59 -11.19
CA ALA A 205 6.10 -5.28 -11.25
C ALA A 205 5.09 -5.26 -12.39
N LEU A 206 3.84 -5.54 -12.08
CA LEU A 206 2.73 -5.56 -13.04
C LEU A 206 2.21 -4.13 -13.26
N SER A 207 1.75 -3.80 -14.47
CA SER A 207 1.04 -2.54 -14.73
C SER A 207 -0.39 -2.81 -15.19
N ALA A 208 -1.27 -1.82 -14.95
CA ALA A 208 -2.63 -1.81 -15.46
C ALA A 208 -3.20 -0.37 -15.35
N PRO A 209 -4.37 -0.06 -15.92
CA PRO A 209 -5.00 1.25 -15.77
C PRO A 209 -5.25 1.62 -14.30
N LEU A 210 -5.13 2.91 -13.98
CA LEU A 210 -5.33 3.47 -12.63
C LEU A 210 -6.70 3.07 -12.04
N GLY A 211 -7.76 3.18 -12.84
CA GLY A 211 -9.13 2.80 -12.45
C GLY A 211 -9.29 1.32 -12.11
N ASN A 212 -8.67 0.40 -12.86
CA ASN A 212 -8.75 -1.04 -12.57
C ASN A 212 -8.06 -1.41 -11.25
N TRP A 213 -6.95 -0.74 -10.93
CA TRP A 213 -6.34 -0.93 -9.62
C TRP A 213 -7.23 -0.36 -8.50
N ALA A 214 -7.86 0.79 -8.71
CA ALA A 214 -8.82 1.35 -7.77
C ALA A 214 -10.01 0.40 -7.54
N ARG A 215 -10.56 -0.21 -8.61
CA ARG A 215 -11.56 -1.30 -8.51
C ARG A 215 -11.06 -2.46 -7.64
N GLY A 216 -9.80 -2.87 -7.78
CA GLY A 216 -9.18 -3.88 -6.92
C GLY A 216 -9.29 -3.56 -5.44
N PHE A 217 -9.09 -2.30 -5.07
CA PHE A 217 -9.27 -1.85 -3.69
C PHE A 217 -10.73 -1.70 -3.27
N ALA A 218 -11.67 -1.46 -4.21
CA ALA A 218 -13.11 -1.45 -3.93
C ALA A 218 -13.63 -2.86 -3.63
N MET A 219 -13.15 -3.85 -4.38
CA MET A 219 -13.36 -5.27 -4.08
C MET A 219 -12.79 -5.61 -2.69
N PHE A 220 -11.57 -5.18 -2.37
CA PHE A 220 -10.97 -5.38 -1.04
C PHE A 220 -11.74 -4.67 0.09
N ALA A 221 -12.36 -3.53 -0.20
CA ALA A 221 -13.24 -2.81 0.72
C ALA A 221 -14.56 -3.54 1.03
N GLY A 222 -14.85 -4.64 0.32
CA GLY A 222 -16.09 -5.39 0.45
C GLY A 222 -17.26 -4.84 -0.38
N GLY A 223 -16.98 -3.97 -1.37
CA GLY A 223 -18.02 -3.37 -2.22
C GLY A 223 -18.66 -4.30 -3.24
N GLY A 224 -18.09 -5.48 -3.49
CA GLY A 224 -18.51 -6.40 -4.55
C GLY A 224 -18.71 -7.84 -4.10
N GLN A 225 -19.34 -8.64 -4.95
CA GLN A 225 -19.55 -10.07 -4.69
C GLN A 225 -18.28 -10.89 -4.93
N MET A 226 -17.94 -11.71 -3.96
CA MET A 226 -16.77 -12.60 -3.99
C MET A 226 -17.08 -13.90 -3.24
N PRO A 227 -16.31 -14.98 -3.46
CA PRO A 227 -16.38 -16.17 -2.62
C PRO A 227 -16.19 -15.82 -1.13
N ASP A 228 -16.94 -16.49 -0.24
CA ASP A 228 -16.88 -16.26 1.21
C ASP A 228 -15.45 -16.34 1.77
N SER A 229 -14.62 -17.24 1.21
CA SER A 229 -13.21 -17.40 1.56
C SER A 229 -12.39 -16.13 1.36
N ARG A 230 -12.64 -15.43 0.25
CA ARG A 230 -11.96 -14.18 -0.13
C ARG A 230 -12.50 -12.99 0.64
N THR A 231 -13.82 -12.93 0.84
CA THR A 231 -14.45 -11.92 1.70
C THR A 231 -13.88 -11.98 3.12
N ALA A 232 -13.77 -13.19 3.70
CA ALA A 232 -13.15 -13.40 5.00
C ALA A 232 -11.64 -13.09 5.01
N ALA A 233 -10.93 -13.27 3.89
CA ALA A 233 -9.53 -12.89 3.76
C ALA A 233 -9.34 -11.36 3.75
N CYS A 234 -10.18 -10.62 3.03
CA CYS A 234 -10.17 -9.16 3.01
C CYS A 234 -10.41 -8.59 4.41
N ALA A 235 -11.45 -9.09 5.11
CA ALA A 235 -11.76 -8.68 6.47
C ALA A 235 -10.60 -8.93 7.44
N ARG A 236 -9.96 -10.12 7.38
CA ARG A 236 -8.81 -10.42 8.25
C ARG A 236 -7.60 -9.53 7.97
N LEU A 237 -7.29 -9.25 6.70
CA LEU A 237 -6.17 -8.36 6.38
C LEU A 237 -6.46 -6.93 6.85
N ARG A 238 -7.67 -6.41 6.61
CA ARG A 238 -8.12 -5.11 7.14
C ARG A 238 -7.97 -5.05 8.66
N ASP A 239 -8.51 -6.03 9.37
CA ASP A 239 -8.53 -6.04 10.83
C ASP A 239 -7.10 -6.24 11.40
N GLY A 240 -6.28 -7.05 10.74
CA GLY A 240 -4.86 -7.23 11.09
C GLY A 240 -4.04 -5.96 10.94
N ILE A 241 -4.20 -5.25 9.83
CA ILE A 241 -3.55 -3.94 9.58
C ILE A 241 -4.01 -2.92 10.63
N ALA A 242 -5.31 -2.85 10.92
CA ALA A 242 -5.87 -1.94 11.92
C ALA A 242 -5.35 -2.23 13.33
N ALA A 243 -5.20 -3.50 13.70
CA ALA A 243 -4.72 -3.91 15.02
C ALA A 243 -3.20 -3.83 15.19
N ALA A 244 -2.43 -3.85 14.09
CA ALA A 244 -0.98 -3.72 14.10
C ALA A 244 -0.51 -2.65 13.10
N PRO A 245 -0.85 -1.37 13.32
CA PRO A 245 -0.66 -0.30 12.35
C PRO A 245 0.81 0.00 12.08
N GLN A 246 1.72 -0.22 13.05
CA GLN A 246 3.14 0.00 12.81
C GLN A 246 3.73 -1.03 11.83
N MET A 247 3.23 -2.27 11.83
CA MET A 247 3.82 -3.35 11.03
C MET A 247 3.68 -3.16 9.51
N ILE A 248 2.75 -2.31 9.04
CA ILE A 248 2.49 -2.09 7.61
C ILE A 248 3.59 -1.23 6.94
N ALA A 249 4.24 -0.36 7.71
CA ALA A 249 5.24 0.58 7.19
C ALA A 249 6.29 1.04 8.21
N GLY A 250 5.97 1.11 9.50
CA GLY A 250 6.83 1.63 10.56
C GLY A 250 6.59 3.10 10.90
N ASP A 251 7.47 3.67 11.71
CA ASP A 251 7.33 5.03 12.21
C ASP A 251 7.40 6.09 11.10
N ARG A 252 6.73 7.23 11.30
CA ARG A 252 6.80 8.40 10.40
C ARG A 252 6.43 8.05 8.95
N ARG A 253 5.47 7.15 8.79
CA ARG A 253 4.91 6.72 7.49
C ARG A 253 3.41 6.97 7.46
N MET A 254 2.93 7.56 6.37
CA MET A 254 1.50 7.81 6.14
C MET A 254 0.65 6.53 6.25
N CYS A 255 1.14 5.36 5.82
CA CYS A 255 0.38 4.10 5.93
C CYS A 255 0.07 3.75 7.39
N SER A 256 1.07 3.87 8.27
CA SER A 256 0.93 3.59 9.71
C SER A 256 0.04 4.62 10.38
N ALA A 257 0.15 5.90 9.98
CA ALA A 257 -0.71 6.97 10.48
C ALA A 257 -2.18 6.75 10.11
N VAL A 258 -2.48 6.39 8.85
CA VAL A 258 -3.83 6.06 8.40
C VAL A 258 -4.37 4.83 9.13
N ALA A 259 -3.59 3.75 9.23
CA ALA A 259 -4.02 2.54 9.93
C ALA A 259 -4.33 2.79 11.41
N ALA A 260 -3.49 3.59 12.09
CA ALA A 260 -3.71 3.94 13.49
C ALA A 260 -4.89 4.91 13.68
N GLY A 261 -5.03 5.90 12.78
CA GLY A 261 -6.03 6.96 12.89
C GLY A 261 -7.45 6.54 12.51
N PHE A 262 -7.59 5.63 11.54
CA PHE A 262 -8.90 5.21 11.02
C PHE A 262 -9.25 3.75 11.37
N GLY A 263 -8.30 2.96 11.85
CA GLY A 263 -8.53 1.55 12.19
C GLY A 263 -9.04 0.76 10.99
N SER A 264 -10.16 0.04 11.16
CA SER A 264 -10.77 -0.77 10.11
C SER A 264 -11.57 0.03 9.07
N GLN A 265 -11.72 1.35 9.22
CA GLN A 265 -12.47 2.16 8.25
C GLN A 265 -11.69 2.37 6.95
N ILE A 266 -10.36 2.51 7.03
CA ILE A 266 -9.51 2.81 5.87
C ILE A 266 -8.25 1.94 5.91
N THR A 267 -7.98 1.23 4.83
CA THR A 267 -6.68 0.59 4.60
C THR A 267 -5.96 1.31 3.48
N ALA A 268 -4.76 1.83 3.72
CA ALA A 268 -3.99 2.54 2.71
C ALA A 268 -2.56 2.00 2.59
N LYS A 269 -2.04 1.99 1.35
CA LYS A 269 -0.71 1.47 1.07
C LYS A 269 0.00 2.29 -0.01
N THR A 270 1.18 2.79 0.36
CA THR A 270 2.09 3.47 -0.57
C THR A 270 2.78 2.50 -1.54
N GLY A 271 2.97 2.97 -2.77
CA GLY A 271 3.83 2.44 -3.81
C GLY A 271 4.97 3.40 -4.15
N ALA A 272 6.03 2.89 -4.77
CA ALA A 272 7.12 3.72 -5.28
C ALA A 272 6.63 4.61 -6.44
N GLU A 273 7.43 5.60 -6.84
CA GLU A 273 7.12 6.49 -7.96
C GLU A 273 5.77 7.22 -7.81
N GLY A 274 5.50 7.73 -6.60
CA GLY A 274 4.38 8.63 -6.34
C GLY A 274 3.02 7.96 -6.44
N VAL A 275 2.89 6.72 -5.94
CA VAL A 275 1.66 5.95 -5.98
C VAL A 275 1.10 5.74 -4.58
N TYR A 276 -0.23 5.82 -4.46
CA TYR A 276 -0.93 5.37 -3.26
C TYR A 276 -2.21 4.66 -3.62
N ALA A 277 -2.54 3.61 -2.87
CA ALA A 277 -3.84 2.96 -2.93
C ALA A 277 -4.55 3.05 -1.58
N ALA A 278 -5.88 3.09 -1.59
CA ALA A 278 -6.68 2.97 -0.38
C ALA A 278 -7.99 2.22 -0.61
N ALA A 279 -8.47 1.53 0.41
CA ALA A 279 -9.80 0.95 0.49
C ALA A 279 -10.59 1.66 1.59
N PHE A 280 -11.76 2.18 1.23
CA PHE A 280 -12.70 2.85 2.12
C PHE A 280 -13.82 1.86 2.48
N HIS A 281 -13.63 1.13 3.58
CA HIS A 281 -14.45 -0.02 3.96
C HIS A 281 -15.89 0.34 4.30
N ASP A 282 -16.14 1.53 4.81
CA ASP A 282 -17.51 2.00 5.05
C ASP A 282 -18.28 2.13 3.74
N TYR A 283 -17.62 2.61 2.68
CA TYR A 283 -18.25 2.91 1.39
C TYR A 283 -18.22 1.75 0.39
N GLY A 284 -17.34 0.77 0.59
CA GLY A 284 -17.04 -0.24 -0.43
C GLY A 284 -16.32 0.35 -1.65
N LEU A 285 -15.58 1.46 -1.48
CA LEU A 285 -14.86 2.16 -2.55
C LEU A 285 -13.36 1.92 -2.46
N GLY A 286 -12.69 1.96 -3.61
CA GLY A 286 -11.25 1.84 -3.72
C GLY A 286 -10.63 2.99 -4.49
N LEU A 287 -9.44 3.38 -4.09
CA LEU A 287 -8.68 4.51 -4.59
C LEU A 287 -7.33 4.06 -5.12
N MET A 288 -6.92 4.66 -6.22
CA MET A 288 -5.53 4.71 -6.65
C MET A 288 -5.18 6.14 -7.06
N VAL A 289 -4.01 6.63 -6.65
CA VAL A 289 -3.46 7.93 -7.06
C VAL A 289 -2.07 7.75 -7.67
N LYS A 290 -1.72 8.62 -8.63
CA LYS A 290 -0.41 8.66 -9.28
C LYS A 290 0.05 10.11 -9.44
N ALA A 291 1.06 10.52 -8.68
CA ALA A 291 1.80 11.75 -8.94
C ALA A 291 2.65 11.57 -10.21
N ARG A 292 2.44 12.40 -11.23
CA ARG A 292 3.05 12.19 -12.56
C ARG A 292 4.57 12.26 -12.55
N ASP A 293 5.16 13.04 -11.64
CA ASP A 293 6.60 13.20 -11.46
C ASP A 293 7.23 12.16 -10.51
N GLY A 294 6.42 11.24 -9.99
CA GLY A 294 6.89 10.17 -9.11
C GLY A 294 7.11 10.59 -7.64
N ASN A 295 6.73 11.81 -7.25
CA ASN A 295 7.05 12.29 -5.91
C ASN A 295 6.06 11.78 -4.84
N GLY A 296 6.61 11.15 -3.79
CA GLY A 296 5.82 10.59 -2.68
C GLY A 296 4.99 11.63 -1.91
N ARG A 297 5.53 12.84 -1.68
CA ARG A 297 4.82 13.88 -0.92
C ARG A 297 3.52 14.32 -1.60
N ALA A 298 3.47 14.27 -2.92
CA ALA A 298 2.29 14.60 -3.70
C ALA A 298 1.23 13.49 -3.59
N SER A 299 1.64 12.22 -3.62
CA SER A 299 0.71 11.10 -3.41
C SER A 299 0.19 11.02 -1.96
N ASP A 300 1.01 11.38 -0.97
CA ASP A 300 0.57 11.50 0.44
C ASP A 300 -0.49 12.59 0.59
N ALA A 301 -0.24 13.78 0.01
CA ALA A 301 -1.19 14.90 -0.03
C ALA A 301 -2.51 14.51 -0.70
N ALA A 302 -2.45 13.89 -1.88
CA ALA A 302 -3.64 13.48 -2.62
C ALA A 302 -4.47 12.44 -1.86
N LEU A 303 -3.83 11.48 -1.18
CA LEU A 303 -4.55 10.52 -0.32
C LEU A 303 -5.32 11.25 0.77
N GLY A 304 -4.66 12.15 1.51
CA GLY A 304 -5.29 12.93 2.57
C GLY A 304 -6.44 13.81 2.06
N ALA A 305 -6.27 14.42 0.89
CA ALA A 305 -7.31 15.21 0.22
C ALA A 305 -8.56 14.38 -0.08
N VAL A 306 -8.39 13.16 -0.62
CA VAL A 306 -9.52 12.27 -0.92
C VAL A 306 -10.19 11.76 0.36
N ILE A 307 -9.41 11.40 1.38
CA ILE A 307 -9.95 11.01 2.70
C ILE A 307 -10.83 12.15 3.26
N HIS A 308 -10.32 13.39 3.22
CA HIS A 308 -11.06 14.57 3.66
C HIS A 308 -12.33 14.80 2.82
N ALA A 309 -12.23 14.72 1.49
CA ALA A 309 -13.35 14.91 0.57
C ALA A 309 -14.46 13.88 0.75
N LEU A 310 -14.13 12.66 1.18
CA LEU A 310 -15.09 11.61 1.55
C LEU A 310 -15.69 11.79 2.96
N GLY A 311 -15.43 12.92 3.63
CA GLY A 311 -16.11 13.26 4.88
C GLY A 311 -15.42 12.80 6.16
N TYR A 312 -14.24 12.19 6.06
CA TYR A 312 -13.45 11.81 7.22
C TYR A 312 -12.71 13.03 7.78
N ASP A 313 -12.74 13.21 9.09
CA ASP A 313 -11.83 14.13 9.77
C ASP A 313 -10.42 13.54 9.77
N LEU A 314 -9.43 14.35 9.39
CA LEU A 314 -8.03 13.92 9.36
C LEU A 314 -7.44 14.03 10.76
N PRO A 315 -6.97 12.93 11.37
CA PRO A 315 -6.15 13.00 12.58
C PRO A 315 -4.86 13.77 12.30
N ASP A 316 -4.30 14.47 13.30
CA ASP A 316 -3.07 15.28 13.15
C ASP A 316 -1.95 14.50 12.46
N ALA A 317 -1.74 13.24 12.86
CA ALA A 317 -0.71 12.37 12.29
C ALA A 317 -0.90 12.06 10.79
N VAL A 318 -2.11 12.22 10.24
CA VAL A 318 -2.44 12.08 8.81
C VAL A 318 -2.41 13.45 8.13
N PHE A 319 -2.92 14.48 8.81
CA PHE A 319 -2.89 15.87 8.34
C PHE A 319 -1.46 16.35 8.08
N ASP A 320 -0.50 15.98 8.95
CA ASP A 320 0.91 16.34 8.81
C ASP A 320 1.58 15.79 7.53
N PHE A 321 1.04 14.73 6.92
CA PHE A 321 1.46 14.26 5.59
C PHE A 321 0.65 14.89 4.45
N THR A 322 -0.55 15.38 4.77
CA THR A 322 -1.50 15.91 3.80
C THR A 322 -1.12 17.33 3.38
N GLU A 323 -0.90 18.21 4.36
CA GLU A 323 -0.41 19.59 4.17
C GLU A 323 0.78 19.89 5.09
N PRO A 324 1.93 19.20 4.90
CA PRO A 324 3.10 19.37 5.75
C PRO A 324 3.59 20.82 5.77
N VAL A 325 3.89 21.31 6.98
CA VAL A 325 4.72 22.50 7.17
C VAL A 325 6.17 22.11 6.91
N LEU A 326 6.80 22.74 5.92
CA LEU A 326 8.20 22.50 5.59
C LEU A 326 9.10 23.25 6.56
N ARG A 327 10.03 22.53 7.19
CA ARG A 327 11.00 23.09 8.14
C ARG A 327 12.43 22.90 7.66
N ASN A 328 13.30 23.86 7.97
CA ASN A 328 14.74 23.68 7.78
C ASN A 328 15.35 22.87 8.94
N TRP A 329 16.64 22.56 8.84
CA TRP A 329 17.39 21.84 9.87
C TRP A 329 17.46 22.54 11.23
N ALA A 330 17.24 23.86 11.28
CA ALA A 330 17.13 24.65 12.51
C ALA A 330 15.69 24.69 13.07
N GLY A 331 14.74 23.98 12.46
CA GLY A 331 13.34 23.90 12.89
C GLY A 331 12.46 25.06 12.45
N GLN A 332 13.00 26.04 11.72
CA GLN A 332 12.24 27.20 11.23
C GLN A 332 11.30 26.79 10.10
N THR A 333 10.08 27.31 10.10
CA THR A 333 9.15 27.15 8.97
C THR A 333 9.70 27.87 7.75
N VAL A 334 9.86 27.13 6.66
CA VAL A 334 10.40 27.64 5.39
C VAL A 334 9.44 27.46 4.23
N GLY A 335 8.27 26.86 4.44
CA GLY A 335 7.30 26.64 3.39
C GLY A 335 6.21 25.69 3.81
N GLU A 336 5.41 25.28 2.84
CA GLU A 336 4.27 24.40 3.03
C GLU A 336 3.97 23.64 1.74
N LEU A 337 3.23 22.56 1.87
CA LEU A 337 2.57 21.89 0.76
C LEU A 337 1.08 22.23 0.82
N ARG A 338 0.47 22.58 -0.31
CA ARG A 338 -0.95 22.93 -0.42
C ARG A 338 -1.62 22.10 -1.49
N ILE A 339 -2.83 21.62 -1.20
CA ILE A 339 -3.70 21.01 -2.18
C ILE A 339 -4.58 22.10 -2.77
N GLU A 340 -4.67 22.13 -4.09
CA GLU A 340 -5.44 23.15 -4.80
C GLU A 340 -6.61 22.51 -5.59
N GLY A 341 -7.52 23.35 -6.08
CA GLY A 341 -8.64 22.91 -6.90
C GLY A 341 -9.74 22.18 -6.11
N PRO A 342 -10.42 21.19 -6.71
CA PRO A 342 -11.70 20.68 -6.20
C PRO A 342 -11.59 19.86 -4.89
N LEU A 343 -10.39 19.48 -4.47
CA LEU A 343 -10.16 18.75 -3.22
C LEU A 343 -9.37 19.57 -2.18
N ALA A 344 -9.32 20.90 -2.32
CA ALA A 344 -8.72 21.77 -1.30
C ALA A 344 -9.44 21.56 0.06
N LEU A 345 -8.67 21.59 1.15
CA LEU A 345 -9.17 21.35 2.52
C LEU A 345 -9.82 22.59 3.15
N SER A 346 -9.67 23.76 2.54
CA SER A 346 -10.19 25.06 3.01
C SER A 346 -10.60 25.95 1.85
#